data_AF-A0A218P370-F1
#
_entry.id   AF-A0A218P370-F1
#
_cell.length_a   1.000
_cell.length_b   1.000
_cell.length_c   1.000
_cell.angle_alpha   90.00
_cell.angle_beta   90.00
_cell.angle_gamma   90.00
#
_symmetry.space_group_name_H-M   'P 1'
#
loop_
_entity.id
_entity.type
_entity.pdbx_description
1 polymer ?
#
loop_
_entity_poly.entity_id
_entity_poly.type
_entity_poly.pdbx_seq_one_letter_code
_entity_poly.pdbx_strand_id
1 'polypeptide(L)'
;MKRLAVSLFVLLLAASLVSAVTYPLPGDTYNNIGVQGEVMINLNVTIVNTAPFPKFVIVNPRYDFTVYRLNNDEKARAFRVGNSSVVHTVWNVQRTTLNYYTGFWIMPYETVVVNFRITSNYSYVLQTMDYRTVCGDSAKMTSVDYSGSNVSGIVQDLDDIAVLSCGVMYPQLINTPKVIYMRSMFPILDGYIKILGYEGDVTFRLTNVPNDAGVFNTFFAASIPVIFDGAEMANFTPNYTMTYRQYMEEFVWRYRGLNPPQKGEAQNPPVMSGMFQLSNSLISGVSVGVPELKPSKRVDFDFPVWIIFMGKGVDITYHVSWKTEGR
;
A
#
# COMPACT_ATOMS: atom_id res chain seq x y z
N MET A 1 -26.47 45.34 -31.93
CA MET A 1 -26.15 44.02 -32.54
C MET A 1 -24.66 43.79 -32.79
N LYS A 2 -23.87 44.74 -33.35
CA LYS A 2 -22.44 44.52 -33.65
C LYS A 2 -21.53 44.16 -32.44
N ARG A 3 -21.78 44.72 -31.25
CA ARG A 3 -20.98 44.40 -30.05
C ARG A 3 -21.26 43.01 -29.45
N LEU A 4 -22.47 42.48 -29.63
CA LEU A 4 -22.89 41.19 -29.09
C LEU A 4 -22.30 40.03 -29.90
N ALA A 5 -22.18 40.21 -31.23
CA ALA A 5 -21.52 39.24 -32.12
C ALA A 5 -20.01 39.10 -31.84
N VAL A 6 -19.33 40.21 -31.51
CA VAL A 6 -17.90 40.19 -31.17
C VAL A 6 -17.66 39.47 -29.84
N SER A 7 -18.50 39.69 -28.83
CA SER A 7 -18.41 38.97 -27.55
C SER A 7 -18.71 37.47 -27.68
N LEU A 8 -19.68 37.09 -28.54
CA LEU A 8 -19.96 35.67 -28.81
C LEU A 8 -18.82 34.99 -29.57
N PHE A 9 -18.20 35.68 -30.52
CA PHE A 9 -17.07 35.18 -31.30
C PHE A 9 -15.81 35.00 -30.43
N VAL A 10 -15.55 35.91 -29.47
CA VAL A 10 -14.46 35.78 -28.50
C VAL A 10 -14.72 34.64 -27.51
N LEU A 11 -15.97 34.41 -27.07
CA LEU A 11 -16.32 33.25 -26.24
C LEU A 11 -16.17 31.91 -27.01
N LEU A 12 -16.50 31.89 -28.30
CA LEU A 12 -16.32 30.72 -29.17
C LEU A 12 -14.83 30.42 -29.47
N LEU A 13 -13.99 31.45 -29.60
CA LEU A 13 -12.53 31.31 -29.71
C LEU A 13 -11.86 30.87 -28.41
N ALA A 14 -12.42 31.24 -27.26
CA ALA A 14 -11.96 30.73 -25.96
C ALA A 14 -12.41 29.27 -25.70
N ALA A 15 -13.50 28.82 -26.31
CA ALA A 15 -13.99 27.45 -26.20
C ALA A 15 -13.17 26.43 -27.02
N SER A 16 -12.33 26.88 -27.96
CA SER A 16 -11.45 26.01 -28.77
C SER A 16 -10.09 25.69 -28.14
N LEU A 17 -9.82 26.15 -26.92
CA LEU A 17 -8.70 25.63 -26.13
C LEU A 17 -9.09 24.28 -25.52
N VAL A 18 -9.35 23.28 -26.39
CA VAL A 18 -9.33 21.88 -25.98
C VAL A 18 -7.86 21.57 -25.73
N SER A 19 -7.40 21.79 -24.49
CA SER A 19 -6.05 21.44 -24.09
C SER A 19 -5.86 19.95 -24.32
N ALA A 20 -5.00 19.60 -25.27
CA ALA A 20 -4.54 18.24 -25.41
C ALA A 20 -3.71 17.90 -24.16
N VAL A 21 -4.07 16.83 -23.45
CA VAL A 21 -3.34 16.40 -22.26
C VAL A 21 -2.57 15.13 -22.61
N THR A 22 -1.24 15.22 -22.47
CA THR A 22 -0.30 14.12 -22.72
C THR A 22 0.09 13.48 -21.39
N TYR A 23 0.00 12.16 -21.31
CA TYR A 23 0.41 11.35 -20.17
C TYR A 23 1.58 10.43 -20.57
N PRO A 24 2.78 10.57 -19.98
CA PRO A 24 3.87 9.62 -20.16
C PRO A 24 3.64 8.35 -19.32
N LEU A 25 4.06 7.18 -19.82
CA LEU A 25 3.98 5.90 -19.11
C LEU A 25 5.38 5.25 -18.99
N PRO A 26 5.93 5.05 -17.78
CA PRO A 26 5.40 5.40 -16.44
C PRO A 26 5.43 6.91 -16.14
N GLY A 27 4.72 7.31 -15.09
CA GLY A 27 4.78 8.68 -14.55
C GLY A 27 5.27 8.70 -13.10
N ASP A 28 5.39 9.90 -12.51
CA ASP A 28 6.00 10.07 -11.18
C ASP A 28 5.32 9.28 -10.06
N THR A 29 4.01 9.02 -10.18
CA THR A 29 3.17 8.43 -9.12
C THR A 29 2.42 7.16 -9.53
N TYR A 30 2.59 6.71 -10.77
CA TYR A 30 1.92 5.54 -11.34
C TYR A 30 2.89 4.71 -12.18
N ASN A 31 2.67 3.40 -12.21
CA ASN A 31 3.56 2.50 -12.95
C ASN A 31 3.40 2.59 -14.47
N ASN A 32 4.17 1.77 -15.17
CA ASN A 32 4.22 1.72 -16.62
C ASN A 32 2.92 1.24 -17.31
N ILE A 33 1.88 0.82 -16.57
CA ILE A 33 0.53 0.52 -17.10
C ILE A 33 -0.51 1.55 -16.63
N GLY A 34 -0.07 2.67 -16.04
CA GLY A 34 -0.96 3.77 -15.64
C GLY A 34 -1.68 3.57 -14.31
N VAL A 35 -1.28 2.59 -13.51
CA VAL A 35 -1.91 2.30 -12.22
C VAL A 35 -1.22 3.06 -11.10
N GLN A 36 -1.97 3.89 -10.39
CA GLN A 36 -1.56 4.54 -9.15
C GLN A 36 -2.21 3.83 -7.96
N GLY A 37 -1.41 3.58 -6.92
CA GLY A 37 -1.88 3.03 -5.65
C GLY A 37 -1.89 4.07 -4.54
N GLU A 38 -3.01 4.18 -3.82
CA GLU A 38 -3.18 5.08 -2.68
C GLU A 38 -3.72 4.32 -1.47
N VAL A 39 -3.11 4.52 -0.31
CA VAL A 39 -3.54 3.91 0.95
C VAL A 39 -4.15 4.98 1.85
N MET A 40 -5.37 4.71 2.31
CA MET A 40 -6.06 5.45 3.34
C MET A 40 -6.24 4.54 4.56
N ILE A 41 -6.13 5.11 5.74
CA ILE A 41 -6.18 4.40 7.01
C ILE A 41 -7.12 5.16 7.92
N ASN A 42 -7.98 4.46 8.65
CA ASN A 42 -8.83 5.04 9.68
C ASN A 42 -8.85 4.09 10.88
N LEU A 43 -8.05 4.38 11.90
CA LEU A 43 -7.85 3.50 13.04
C LEU A 43 -8.18 4.21 14.34
N ASN A 44 -9.02 3.59 15.16
CA ASN A 44 -9.20 3.95 16.55
C ASN A 44 -8.20 3.17 17.39
N VAL A 45 -7.38 3.88 18.16
CA VAL A 45 -6.33 3.27 18.98
C VAL A 45 -6.58 3.64 20.43
N THR A 46 -6.61 2.63 21.30
CA THR A 46 -6.76 2.80 22.74
C THR A 46 -5.38 2.83 23.38
N ILE A 47 -5.07 3.95 24.02
CA ILE A 47 -3.75 4.24 24.61
C ILE A 47 -3.94 4.54 26.10
N VAL A 48 -3.06 4.00 26.95
CA VAL A 48 -3.04 4.28 28.38
C VAL A 48 -1.69 4.86 28.81
N ASN A 49 -1.72 5.87 29.66
CA ASN A 49 -0.55 6.36 30.37
C ASN A 49 -0.51 5.73 31.77
N THR A 50 0.48 4.89 32.03
CA THR A 50 0.66 4.22 33.32
C THR A 50 1.57 4.99 34.30
N ALA A 51 2.08 6.16 33.90
CA ALA A 51 2.92 7.00 34.75
C ALA A 51 2.09 7.85 35.73
N PRO A 52 2.67 8.26 36.88
CA PRO A 52 2.06 9.23 37.80
C PRO A 52 2.15 10.69 37.33
N PHE A 53 2.56 10.94 36.08
CA PHE A 53 2.72 12.28 35.51
C PHE A 53 2.25 12.32 34.05
N PRO A 54 1.80 13.49 33.54
CA PRO A 54 1.29 13.63 32.18
C PRO A 54 2.38 13.42 31.14
N LYS A 55 1.98 12.92 29.97
CA LYS A 55 2.87 12.65 28.82
C LYS A 55 2.31 13.32 27.57
N PHE A 56 3.16 13.93 26.77
CA PHE A 56 2.78 14.45 25.45
C PHE A 56 3.16 13.46 24.36
N VAL A 57 2.17 12.95 23.64
CA VAL A 57 2.38 12.02 22.52
C VAL A 57 2.43 12.81 21.22
N ILE A 58 3.61 12.81 20.59
CA ILE A 58 3.83 13.45 19.28
C ILE A 58 3.22 12.56 18.20
N VAL A 59 2.42 13.15 17.32
CA VAL A 59 1.76 12.44 16.22
C VAL A 59 2.51 12.68 14.92
N ASN A 60 2.69 11.61 14.13
CA ASN A 60 3.27 11.73 12.81
C ASN A 60 2.38 12.63 11.92
N PRO A 61 2.93 13.68 11.28
CA PRO A 61 2.15 14.65 10.49
C PRO A 61 1.42 14.03 9.29
N ARG A 62 1.67 12.77 8.95
CA ARG A 62 0.87 12.05 7.96
C ARG A 62 -0.54 11.69 8.43
N TYR A 63 -0.76 11.66 9.74
CA TYR A 63 -2.07 11.32 10.29
C TYR A 63 -2.79 12.57 10.78
N ASP A 64 -4.04 12.69 10.37
CA ASP A 64 -5.05 13.41 11.13
C ASP A 64 -5.25 12.65 12.44
N PHE A 65 -5.58 13.38 13.52
CA PHE A 65 -6.03 12.72 14.73
C PHE A 65 -7.20 13.43 15.39
N THR A 66 -7.98 12.67 16.13
CA THR A 66 -9.03 13.18 17.02
C THR A 66 -8.99 12.38 18.31
N VAL A 67 -8.76 13.06 19.42
CA VAL A 67 -8.76 12.47 20.76
C VAL A 67 -10.19 12.48 21.29
N TYR A 68 -10.75 11.32 21.57
CA TYR A 68 -12.12 11.22 22.07
C TYR A 68 -12.19 11.55 23.56
N ARG A 69 -12.52 12.81 23.85
CA ARG A 69 -12.83 13.36 25.18
C ARG A 69 -14.16 14.14 25.11
N LEU A 70 -14.73 14.49 26.28
CA LEU A 70 -16.04 15.14 26.42
C LEU A 70 -16.27 16.33 25.47
N ASN A 71 -15.24 17.12 25.13
CA ASN A 71 -15.36 18.34 24.32
C ASN A 71 -15.03 18.15 22.82
N ASN A 72 -14.44 17.01 22.43
CA ASN A 72 -14.06 16.69 21.04
C ASN A 72 -13.33 17.81 20.26
N ASP A 73 -12.54 18.60 20.99
CA ASP A 73 -11.81 19.78 20.54
C ASP A 73 -10.31 19.54 20.37
N GLU A 74 -9.82 18.39 20.81
CA GLU A 74 -8.43 17.95 20.67
C GLU A 74 -8.25 17.14 19.38
N LYS A 75 -8.01 17.86 18.29
CA LYS A 75 -7.86 17.26 16.95
C LYS A 75 -6.91 18.06 16.08
N ALA A 76 -6.37 17.38 15.07
CA ALA A 76 -5.62 18.00 13.98
C ALA A 76 -6.01 17.37 12.65
N ARG A 77 -6.00 18.18 11.60
CA ARG A 77 -6.19 17.76 10.22
C ARG A 77 -5.07 18.28 9.35
N ALA A 78 -4.52 17.40 8.53
CA ALA A 78 -3.53 17.69 7.52
C ALA A 78 -4.20 17.79 6.15
N PHE A 79 -3.80 18.78 5.37
CA PHE A 79 -4.15 18.85 3.96
C PHE A 79 -2.93 19.26 3.14
N ARG A 80 -2.83 18.72 1.94
CA ARG A 80 -1.75 19.04 1.02
C ARG A 80 -2.04 20.37 0.32
N VAL A 81 -1.05 21.25 0.27
CA VAL A 81 -1.10 22.51 -0.48
C VAL A 81 -0.01 22.46 -1.55
N GLY A 82 -0.44 22.36 -2.81
CA GLY A 82 0.47 22.15 -3.94
C GLY A 82 1.17 20.78 -3.89
N ASN A 83 2.34 20.69 -4.54
CA ASN A 83 3.03 19.41 -4.71
C ASN A 83 3.91 19.01 -3.52
N SER A 84 4.27 19.91 -2.59
CA SER A 84 5.27 19.61 -1.56
C SER A 84 4.90 20.01 -0.13
N SER A 85 3.92 20.89 0.07
CA SER A 85 3.62 21.42 1.40
C SER A 85 2.43 20.70 2.03
N VAL A 86 2.55 20.41 3.33
CA VAL A 86 1.45 19.90 4.17
C VAL A 86 1.13 20.96 5.20
N VAL A 87 -0.13 21.36 5.26
CA VAL A 87 -0.62 22.33 6.24
C VAL A 87 -1.46 21.59 7.28
N HIS A 88 -1.15 21.84 8.55
CA HIS A 88 -1.90 21.31 9.69
C HIS A 88 -2.84 22.37 10.23
N THR A 89 -4.14 22.08 10.24
CA THR A 89 -5.10 22.80 11.07
C THR A 89 -5.20 22.07 12.40
N VAL A 90 -4.90 22.78 13.48
CA VAL A 90 -4.95 22.25 14.85
C VAL A 90 -6.05 22.98 15.62
N TRP A 91 -6.84 22.21 16.39
CA TRP A 91 -7.82 22.75 17.31
C TRP A 91 -7.28 22.64 18.74
N ASN A 92 -7.67 23.57 19.61
CA ASN A 92 -7.19 23.67 20.99
C ASN A 92 -5.64 23.60 21.07
N VAL A 93 -4.98 24.60 20.47
CA VAL A 93 -3.51 24.67 20.33
C VAL A 93 -2.78 24.46 21.65
N GLN A 94 -3.34 24.93 22.77
CA GLN A 94 -2.74 24.75 24.10
C GLN A 94 -2.64 23.28 24.53
N ARG A 95 -3.53 22.42 24.02
CA ARG A 95 -3.55 20.98 24.32
C ARG A 95 -3.00 20.11 23.20
N THR A 96 -3.05 20.57 21.96
CA THR A 96 -2.62 19.78 20.79
C THR A 96 -1.23 20.12 20.29
N THR A 97 -0.54 21.08 20.91
CA THR A 97 0.83 21.44 20.54
C THR A 97 1.75 21.56 21.74
N LEU A 98 3.01 21.19 21.55
CA LEU A 98 4.10 21.37 22.51
C LEU A 98 5.41 21.57 21.75
N ASN A 99 6.14 22.66 22.02
CA ASN A 99 7.41 22.96 21.33
C ASN A 99 7.30 22.90 19.79
N TYR A 100 6.19 23.40 19.24
CA TYR A 100 5.86 23.34 17.81
C TYR A 100 5.62 21.93 17.23
N TYR A 101 5.65 20.87 18.05
CA TYR A 101 5.16 19.56 17.67
C TYR A 101 3.66 19.48 17.83
N THR A 102 3.00 18.78 16.90
CA THR A 102 1.58 18.45 17.01
C THR A 102 1.41 17.10 17.70
N GLY A 103 0.47 17.01 18.62
CA GLY A 103 0.24 15.82 19.42
C GLY A 103 -0.91 15.99 20.38
N PHE A 104 -0.90 15.25 21.48
CA PHE A 104 -1.88 15.38 22.54
C PHE A 104 -1.30 14.95 23.88
N TRP A 105 -1.84 15.52 24.95
CA TRP A 105 -1.51 15.12 26.31
C TRP A 105 -2.32 13.90 26.73
N ILE A 106 -1.70 12.96 27.45
CA ILE A 106 -2.35 11.90 28.21
C ILE A 106 -2.01 12.10 29.68
N MET A 107 -3.04 12.30 30.50
CA MET A 107 -2.92 12.55 31.94
C MET A 107 -2.49 11.28 32.69
N PRO A 108 -2.02 11.40 33.96
CA PRO A 108 -1.63 10.24 34.75
C PRO A 108 -2.76 9.21 34.85
N TYR A 109 -2.45 7.93 34.61
CA TYR A 109 -3.41 6.81 34.67
C TYR A 109 -4.63 6.95 33.74
N GLU A 110 -4.58 7.87 32.77
CA GLU A 110 -5.65 8.06 31.82
C GLU A 110 -5.58 7.01 30.71
N THR A 111 -6.74 6.46 30.36
CA THR A 111 -6.96 5.68 29.13
C THR A 111 -7.77 6.52 28.16
N VAL A 112 -7.29 6.65 26.93
CA VAL A 112 -7.91 7.48 25.91
C VAL A 112 -7.98 6.73 24.58
N VAL A 113 -9.06 6.97 23.83
CA VAL A 113 -9.19 6.49 22.45
C VAL A 113 -8.85 7.63 21.51
N VAL A 114 -7.95 7.37 20.58
CA VAL A 114 -7.53 8.35 19.57
C VAL A 114 -7.78 7.77 18.20
N ASN A 115 -8.56 8.49 17.41
CA ASN A 115 -8.76 8.18 16.00
C ASN A 115 -7.58 8.77 15.21
N PHE A 116 -6.88 7.93 14.44
CA PHE A 116 -5.82 8.30 13.51
C PHE A 116 -6.28 8.05 12.08
N ARG A 117 -6.12 9.05 11.20
CA ARG A 117 -6.62 8.97 9.83
C ARG A 117 -5.61 9.45 8.80
N ILE A 118 -5.43 8.66 7.74
CA ILE A 118 -4.88 9.09 6.46
C ILE A 118 -6.07 9.22 5.51
N THR A 119 -6.36 10.44 5.06
CA THR A 119 -7.54 10.73 4.24
C THR A 119 -7.20 10.73 2.75
N SER A 120 -8.21 10.77 1.88
CA SER A 120 -8.02 10.91 0.43
C SER A 120 -7.35 12.22 0.03
N ASN A 121 -7.44 13.27 0.86
CA ASN A 121 -6.84 14.57 0.59
C ASN A 121 -5.32 14.58 0.83
N TYR A 122 -4.83 13.60 1.60
CA TYR A 122 -3.41 13.39 1.87
C TYR A 122 -3.11 11.89 1.99
N SER A 123 -3.45 11.14 0.94
CA SER A 123 -3.27 9.69 0.86
C SER A 123 -1.78 9.31 0.87
N TYR A 124 -1.48 8.09 1.31
CA TYR A 124 -0.14 7.53 1.15
C TYR A 124 -0.02 6.89 -0.22
N VAL A 125 0.76 7.49 -1.12
CA VAL A 125 1.06 6.91 -2.43
C VAL A 125 1.95 5.68 -2.22
N LEU A 126 1.44 4.52 -2.63
CA LEU A 126 2.16 3.26 -2.65
C LEU A 126 2.81 3.09 -4.02
N GLN A 127 4.13 2.93 -4.05
CA GLN A 127 4.83 2.64 -5.31
C GLN A 127 4.44 1.25 -5.81
N THR A 128 3.73 1.22 -6.93
CA THR A 128 3.38 0.00 -7.66
C THR A 128 4.55 -0.43 -8.55
N MET A 129 4.75 -1.73 -8.67
CA MET A 129 5.77 -2.31 -9.55
C MET A 129 5.38 -2.17 -11.02
N ASP A 130 6.39 -1.99 -11.87
CA ASP A 130 6.20 -2.00 -13.32
C ASP A 130 5.88 -3.40 -13.83
N TYR A 131 4.90 -3.45 -14.74
CA TYR A 131 4.48 -4.65 -15.41
C TYR A 131 5.56 -5.10 -16.40
N ARG A 132 5.95 -6.37 -16.33
CA ARG A 132 7.01 -6.94 -17.18
C ARG A 132 6.43 -7.78 -18.29
N THR A 133 6.65 -7.39 -19.54
CA THR A 133 6.20 -8.16 -20.71
C THR A 133 7.39 -8.70 -21.49
N VAL A 134 7.20 -9.82 -22.18
CA VAL A 134 8.19 -10.39 -23.11
C VAL A 134 8.48 -9.42 -24.26
N CYS A 135 7.49 -8.61 -24.64
CA CYS A 135 7.60 -7.59 -25.69
C CYS A 135 8.41 -6.36 -25.27
N GLY A 136 8.78 -6.23 -23.99
CA GLY A 136 9.27 -4.96 -23.44
C GLY A 136 8.30 -3.81 -23.73
N ASP A 137 8.83 -2.62 -23.99
CA ASP A 137 8.03 -1.45 -24.40
C ASP A 137 7.82 -1.36 -25.93
N SER A 138 8.44 -2.25 -26.72
CA SER A 138 8.44 -2.27 -28.19
C SER A 138 7.11 -2.67 -28.85
N ALA A 139 6.02 -2.79 -28.09
CA ALA A 139 4.67 -3.01 -28.61
C ALA A 139 3.60 -2.36 -27.71
N LYS A 140 4.03 -1.38 -26.92
CA LYS A 140 3.24 -0.76 -25.87
C LYS A 140 3.14 0.74 -26.10
N MET A 141 1.97 1.30 -25.79
CA MET A 141 1.81 2.75 -25.73
C MET A 141 2.66 3.31 -24.59
N THR A 142 3.66 4.14 -24.94
CA THR A 142 4.58 4.79 -24.00
C THR A 142 4.14 6.21 -23.64
N SER A 143 3.29 6.81 -24.47
CA SER A 143 2.56 8.03 -24.16
C SER A 143 1.13 7.92 -24.66
N VAL A 144 0.23 8.64 -23.99
CA VAL A 144 -1.18 8.75 -24.36
C VAL A 144 -1.55 10.23 -24.44
N ASP A 145 -2.10 10.64 -25.57
CA ASP A 145 -2.56 11.99 -25.85
C ASP A 145 -4.08 12.00 -26.00
N TYR A 146 -4.74 12.84 -25.20
CA TYR A 146 -6.17 13.09 -25.31
C TYR A 146 -6.43 14.38 -26.08
N SER A 147 -7.15 14.30 -27.19
CA SER A 147 -7.61 15.47 -27.96
C SER A 147 -9.12 15.39 -28.17
N GLY A 148 -9.88 15.90 -27.19
CA GLY A 148 -11.34 15.77 -27.16
C GLY A 148 -11.78 14.32 -26.94
N SER A 149 -12.52 13.75 -27.89
CA SER A 149 -12.94 12.33 -27.86
C SER A 149 -11.92 11.38 -28.45
N ASN A 150 -10.86 11.88 -29.08
CA ASN A 150 -9.85 11.07 -29.74
C ASN A 150 -8.71 10.77 -28.77
N VAL A 151 -8.24 9.53 -28.82
CA VAL A 151 -7.11 9.04 -28.04
C VAL A 151 -6.04 8.55 -29.01
N SER A 152 -4.86 9.15 -28.93
CA SER A 152 -3.67 8.70 -29.65
C SER A 152 -2.59 8.28 -28.67
N GLY A 153 -1.67 7.43 -29.10
CA GLY A 153 -0.53 7.05 -28.28
C GLY A 153 0.67 6.66 -29.13
N ILE A 154 1.87 6.81 -28.57
CA ILE A 154 3.11 6.44 -29.24
C ILE A 154 3.43 4.99 -28.91
N VAL A 155 3.46 4.14 -29.94
CA VAL A 155 3.93 2.76 -29.86
C VAL A 155 5.28 2.69 -30.57
N GLN A 156 6.31 2.22 -29.88
CA GLN A 156 7.59 1.91 -30.54
C GLN A 156 7.42 0.60 -31.31
N ASP A 157 7.99 0.50 -32.50
CA ASP A 157 7.71 -0.60 -33.43
C ASP A 157 8.56 -1.84 -33.15
N LEU A 158 8.06 -3.00 -33.60
CA LEU A 158 8.87 -4.21 -33.77
C LEU A 158 9.35 -4.24 -35.23
N ASP A 159 10.64 -3.99 -35.46
CA ASP A 159 11.22 -3.94 -36.81
C ASP A 159 11.15 -5.30 -37.58
N ASP A 160 10.73 -6.38 -36.91
CA ASP A 160 10.68 -7.74 -37.46
C ASP A 160 9.26 -8.16 -37.87
N ILE A 161 8.99 -8.13 -39.18
CA ILE A 161 7.73 -8.57 -39.79
C ILE A 161 7.43 -10.07 -39.61
N ALA A 162 8.39 -10.88 -39.17
CA ALA A 162 8.18 -12.29 -38.88
C ALA A 162 7.49 -12.52 -37.52
N VAL A 163 7.47 -11.51 -36.64
CA VAL A 163 6.88 -11.60 -35.29
C VAL A 163 5.45 -11.10 -35.31
N LEU A 164 4.47 -12.02 -35.43
CA LEU A 164 3.04 -11.68 -35.40
C LEU A 164 2.51 -11.38 -33.97
N SER A 165 3.18 -11.91 -32.94
CA SER A 165 2.84 -11.69 -31.54
C SER A 165 4.06 -11.96 -30.67
N CYS A 166 4.27 -11.12 -29.67
CA CYS A 166 5.39 -11.20 -28.73
C CYS A 166 5.01 -11.81 -27.37
N GLY A 167 3.73 -12.11 -27.12
CA GLY A 167 3.31 -12.80 -25.89
C GLY A 167 1.83 -12.65 -25.53
N VAL A 168 1.46 -13.25 -24.40
CA VAL A 168 0.11 -13.17 -23.81
C VAL A 168 0.19 -12.48 -22.44
N MET A 169 -0.73 -11.55 -22.19
CA MET A 169 -0.82 -10.87 -20.89
C MET A 169 -1.38 -11.81 -19.82
N TYR A 170 -0.83 -11.71 -18.61
CA TYR A 170 -1.30 -12.41 -17.42
C TYR A 170 -1.28 -11.42 -16.24
N PRO A 171 -2.18 -11.55 -15.25
CA PRO A 171 -2.33 -10.53 -14.23
C PRO A 171 -1.17 -10.60 -13.23
N GLN A 172 -0.15 -9.76 -13.44
CA GLN A 172 1.03 -9.68 -12.57
C GLN A 172 0.72 -8.97 -11.26
N LEU A 173 1.31 -9.44 -10.17
CA LEU A 173 1.20 -8.79 -8.88
C LEU A 173 1.98 -7.46 -8.89
N ILE A 174 1.26 -6.34 -8.77
CA ILE A 174 1.85 -4.99 -8.88
C ILE A 174 2.21 -4.35 -7.54
N ASN A 175 1.93 -5.00 -6.41
CA ASN A 175 2.28 -4.48 -5.10
C ASN A 175 2.64 -5.60 -4.12
N THR A 176 3.53 -5.26 -3.20
CA THR A 176 3.92 -6.11 -2.08
C THR A 176 3.42 -5.47 -0.79
N PRO A 177 2.77 -6.21 0.11
CA PRO A 177 2.29 -5.65 1.38
C PRO A 177 3.44 -5.14 2.23
N LYS A 178 3.25 -3.96 2.85
CA LYS A 178 4.17 -3.48 3.89
C LYS A 178 3.74 -4.04 5.24
N VAL A 179 4.61 -4.83 5.87
CA VAL A 179 4.37 -5.33 7.23
C VAL A 179 4.62 -4.20 8.22
N ILE A 180 3.63 -3.91 9.04
CA ILE A 180 3.67 -2.91 10.09
C ILE A 180 3.52 -3.63 11.44
N TYR A 181 4.55 -3.49 12.27
CA TYR A 181 4.52 -3.97 13.64
C TYR A 181 3.89 -2.89 14.54
N MET A 182 3.09 -3.28 15.52
CA MET A 182 2.50 -2.32 16.47
C MET A 182 3.53 -1.38 17.11
N ARG A 183 4.67 -1.92 17.56
CA ARG A 183 5.77 -1.15 18.15
C ARG A 183 6.40 -0.16 17.16
N SER A 184 6.24 -0.40 15.86
CA SER A 184 6.71 0.51 14.80
C SER A 184 5.70 1.61 14.46
N MET A 185 4.39 1.38 14.64
CA MET A 185 3.36 2.42 14.50
C MET A 185 3.47 3.47 15.59
N PHE A 186 3.86 3.03 16.77
CA PHE A 186 4.05 3.84 17.94
C PHE A 186 5.46 3.56 18.46
N PRO A 187 6.50 4.19 17.87
CA PRO A 187 7.87 4.09 18.34
C PRO A 187 8.02 4.84 19.67
N ILE A 188 7.24 4.42 20.66
CA ILE A 188 7.22 5.02 21.97
C ILE A 188 8.35 4.34 22.72
N LEU A 189 9.48 5.05 22.81
CA LEU A 189 10.61 4.68 23.66
C LEU A 189 10.25 4.76 25.17
N ASP A 190 9.01 5.14 25.49
CA ASP A 190 8.50 5.35 26.84
C ASP A 190 7.73 4.12 27.33
N GLY A 191 8.28 3.40 28.31
CA GLY A 191 7.66 2.21 28.88
C GLY A 191 6.33 2.43 29.60
N TYR A 192 5.94 3.69 29.84
CA TYR A 192 4.69 4.02 30.53
C TYR A 192 3.49 4.19 29.60
N ILE A 193 3.70 4.49 28.32
CA ILE A 193 2.60 4.56 27.37
C ILE A 193 2.40 3.19 26.74
N LYS A 194 1.21 2.61 26.94
CA LYS A 194 0.86 1.29 26.41
C LYS A 194 -0.34 1.39 25.49
N ILE A 195 -0.34 0.57 24.46
CA ILE A 195 -1.49 0.39 23.56
C ILE A 195 -2.27 -0.80 24.07
N LEU A 196 -3.57 -0.61 24.28
CA LEU A 196 -4.48 -1.67 24.76
C LEU A 196 -5.20 -2.37 23.61
N GLY A 197 -5.37 -1.69 22.48
CA GLY A 197 -6.04 -2.22 21.31
C GLY A 197 -6.15 -1.19 20.20
N TYR A 198 -6.43 -1.66 19.00
CA TYR A 198 -6.84 -0.81 17.88
C TYR A 198 -7.86 -1.53 17.00
N GLU A 199 -8.69 -0.73 16.34
CA GLU A 199 -9.75 -1.19 15.47
C GLU A 199 -10.03 -0.14 14.41
N GLY A 200 -10.25 -0.56 13.16
CA GLY A 200 -10.68 0.33 12.10
C GLY A 200 -10.46 -0.25 10.71
N ASP A 201 -10.46 0.62 9.71
CA ASP A 201 -10.50 0.20 8.32
C ASP A 201 -9.31 0.75 7.53
N VAL A 202 -8.84 -0.06 6.59
CA VAL A 202 -7.84 0.33 5.60
C VAL A 202 -8.46 0.26 4.22
N THR A 203 -8.25 1.31 3.44
CA THR A 203 -8.69 1.38 2.05
C THR A 203 -7.47 1.50 1.14
N PHE A 204 -7.36 0.59 0.20
CA PHE A 204 -6.41 0.63 -0.90
C PHE A 204 -7.15 1.01 -2.17
N ARG A 205 -6.88 2.21 -2.66
CA ARG A 205 -7.48 2.75 -3.87
C ARG A 205 -6.49 2.66 -5.02
N LEU A 206 -6.92 2.01 -6.08
CA LEU A 206 -6.19 1.87 -7.32
C LEU A 206 -6.88 2.73 -8.36
N THR A 207 -6.14 3.61 -9.02
CA THR A 207 -6.67 4.52 -10.04
C THR A 207 -5.91 4.36 -11.36
N ASN A 208 -6.64 4.44 -12.46
CA ASN A 208 -6.07 4.47 -13.80
C ASN A 208 -5.86 5.93 -14.21
N VAL A 209 -4.63 6.42 -14.03
CA VAL A 209 -4.28 7.85 -14.18
C VAL A 209 -4.36 8.36 -15.62
N PRO A 210 -3.89 7.64 -16.66
CA PRO A 210 -4.08 8.10 -18.03
C PRO A 210 -5.54 7.93 -18.51
N ASN A 211 -6.52 7.69 -17.63
CA ASN A 211 -7.85 7.25 -18.01
C ASN A 211 -9.01 8.01 -17.35
N ASP A 212 -8.89 9.34 -17.26
CA ASP A 212 -9.97 10.18 -16.76
C ASP A 212 -11.28 10.00 -17.57
N ALA A 213 -11.16 9.62 -18.86
CA ALA A 213 -12.27 9.34 -19.77
C ALA A 213 -12.76 7.87 -19.78
N GLY A 214 -12.12 6.94 -19.06
CA GLY A 214 -12.58 5.55 -18.94
C GLY A 214 -12.38 4.66 -20.19
N VAL A 215 -11.53 5.06 -21.13
CA VAL A 215 -11.27 4.42 -22.42
C VAL A 215 -10.36 3.18 -22.29
N PHE A 216 -9.33 3.22 -21.45
CA PHE A 216 -8.38 2.12 -21.29
C PHE A 216 -8.76 1.17 -20.16
N ASN A 217 -8.56 -0.12 -20.39
CA ASN A 217 -8.63 -1.13 -19.34
C ASN A 217 -7.23 -1.60 -18.97
N THR A 218 -7.02 -1.86 -17.68
CA THR A 218 -5.80 -2.41 -17.12
C THR A 218 -6.10 -3.77 -16.50
N PHE A 219 -5.20 -4.73 -16.66
CA PHE A 219 -5.37 -6.09 -16.17
C PHE A 219 -4.14 -6.53 -15.38
N PHE A 220 -4.31 -6.77 -14.08
CA PHE A 220 -3.21 -7.05 -13.15
C PHE A 220 -3.72 -7.77 -11.90
N ALA A 221 -2.79 -8.19 -11.03
CA ALA A 221 -3.10 -8.69 -9.71
C ALA A 221 -2.65 -7.68 -8.64
N ALA A 222 -3.41 -7.55 -7.56
CA ALA A 222 -3.04 -6.73 -6.41
C ALA A 222 -3.18 -7.52 -5.11
N SER A 223 -2.41 -7.16 -4.10
CA SER A 223 -2.49 -7.68 -2.74
C SER A 223 -2.86 -6.58 -1.76
N ILE A 224 -3.12 -6.94 -0.50
CA ILE A 224 -3.32 -5.94 0.57
C ILE A 224 -2.10 -5.01 0.65
N PRO A 225 -2.30 -3.69 0.87
CA PRO A 225 -1.19 -2.75 0.88
C PRO A 225 -0.35 -2.84 2.17
N VAL A 226 -0.96 -3.29 3.26
CA VAL A 226 -0.41 -3.26 4.61
C VAL A 226 -0.83 -4.54 5.33
N ILE A 227 0.09 -5.14 6.08
CA ILE A 227 -0.19 -6.23 7.02
C ILE A 227 0.08 -5.71 8.42
N PHE A 228 -0.90 -5.80 9.31
CA PHE A 228 -0.71 -5.46 10.73
C PHE A 228 -0.32 -6.73 11.46
N ASP A 229 0.93 -6.79 11.89
CA ASP A 229 1.45 -7.99 12.57
C ASP A 229 0.70 -8.24 13.88
N GLY A 230 0.23 -9.49 14.04
CA GLY A 230 -0.58 -9.93 15.17
C GLY A 230 -2.05 -9.50 15.15
N ALA A 231 -2.50 -8.72 14.17
CA ALA A 231 -3.89 -8.27 14.07
C ALA A 231 -4.76 -9.25 13.27
N GLU A 232 -6.05 -9.26 13.58
CA GLU A 232 -7.05 -9.90 12.73
C GLU A 232 -7.41 -8.94 11.59
N MET A 233 -7.40 -9.46 10.36
CA MET A 233 -7.82 -8.75 9.15
C MET A 233 -9.04 -9.44 8.56
N ALA A 234 -10.16 -8.73 8.43
CA ALA A 234 -11.45 -9.30 8.06
C ALA A 234 -12.26 -8.36 7.15
N ASN A 235 -13.43 -8.82 6.71
CA ASN A 235 -14.42 -8.01 5.97
C ASN A 235 -13.86 -7.36 4.69
N PHE A 236 -13.10 -8.14 3.91
CA PHE A 236 -12.55 -7.70 2.63
C PHE A 236 -13.65 -7.35 1.64
N THR A 237 -13.66 -6.11 1.13
CA THR A 237 -14.57 -5.65 0.09
C THR A 237 -13.78 -4.96 -1.02
N PRO A 238 -13.80 -5.46 -2.27
CA PRO A 238 -14.46 -6.70 -2.70
C PRO A 238 -13.80 -7.96 -2.14
N ASN A 239 -14.51 -9.09 -2.20
CA ASN A 239 -13.92 -10.40 -1.86
C ASN A 239 -12.67 -10.67 -2.71
N TYR A 240 -11.63 -11.22 -2.09
CA TYR A 240 -10.41 -11.58 -2.78
C TYR A 240 -10.61 -12.81 -3.68
N THR A 241 -9.82 -12.88 -4.75
CA THR A 241 -9.92 -13.97 -5.73
C THR A 241 -9.28 -15.25 -5.21
N MET A 242 -8.13 -15.12 -4.55
CA MET A 242 -7.33 -16.23 -4.04
C MET A 242 -6.32 -15.75 -3.00
N THR A 243 -5.61 -16.67 -2.34
CA THR A 243 -4.48 -16.32 -1.48
C THR A 243 -3.18 -16.17 -2.29
N TYR A 244 -2.17 -15.52 -1.72
CA TYR A 244 -0.88 -15.32 -2.37
C TYR A 244 -0.20 -16.65 -2.71
N ARG A 245 -0.33 -17.64 -1.83
CA ARG A 245 0.17 -18.99 -2.08
C ARG A 245 -0.56 -19.65 -3.24
N GLN A 246 -1.89 -19.57 -3.29
CA GLN A 246 -2.66 -20.07 -4.44
C GLN A 246 -2.26 -19.35 -5.75
N TYR A 247 -2.04 -18.04 -5.67
CA TYR A 247 -1.60 -17.24 -6.80
C TYR A 247 -0.25 -17.73 -7.35
N MET A 248 0.76 -17.87 -6.48
CA MET A 248 2.13 -18.23 -6.87
C MET A 248 2.32 -19.72 -7.19
N GLU A 249 1.70 -20.61 -6.42
CA GLU A 249 1.88 -22.07 -6.56
C GLU A 249 0.97 -22.66 -7.65
N GLU A 250 -0.20 -22.09 -7.93
CA GLU A 250 -1.20 -22.71 -8.80
C GLU A 250 -1.61 -21.82 -9.97
N PHE A 251 -2.12 -20.62 -9.69
CA PHE A 251 -2.77 -19.78 -10.71
C PHE A 251 -1.80 -19.34 -11.81
N VAL A 252 -0.63 -18.79 -11.46
CA VAL A 252 0.33 -18.28 -12.46
C VAL A 252 0.79 -19.39 -13.42
N TRP A 253 1.02 -20.60 -12.91
CA TRP A 253 1.43 -21.74 -13.71
C TRP A 253 0.32 -22.21 -14.63
N ARG A 254 -0.89 -22.43 -14.09
CA ARG A 254 -2.04 -22.88 -14.87
C ARG A 254 -2.46 -21.87 -15.93
N TYR A 255 -2.41 -20.57 -15.63
CA TYR A 255 -2.72 -19.51 -16.58
C TYR A 255 -1.76 -19.54 -17.79
N ARG A 256 -0.51 -19.93 -17.57
CA ARG A 256 0.49 -20.11 -18.63
C ARG A 256 0.43 -21.48 -19.32
N GLY A 257 -0.52 -22.34 -18.95
CA GLY A 257 -0.59 -23.72 -19.45
C GLY A 257 0.55 -24.62 -18.95
N LEU A 258 1.21 -24.24 -17.84
CA LEU A 258 2.30 -24.98 -17.22
C LEU A 258 1.81 -25.73 -15.98
N ASN A 259 2.49 -26.83 -15.65
CA ASN A 259 2.25 -27.54 -14.39
C ASN A 259 2.99 -26.84 -13.25
N PRO A 260 2.37 -26.73 -12.05
CA PRO A 260 3.06 -26.28 -10.85
C PRO A 260 4.34 -27.08 -10.60
N PRO A 261 5.41 -26.45 -10.10
CA PRO A 261 6.57 -27.20 -9.63
C PRO A 261 6.12 -28.16 -8.53
N GLN A 262 6.44 -29.45 -8.69
CA GLN A 262 6.23 -30.41 -7.61
C GLN A 262 7.07 -29.94 -6.42
N LYS A 263 6.46 -29.83 -5.23
CA LYS A 263 7.21 -29.53 -4.00
C LYS A 263 8.28 -30.59 -3.86
N GLY A 264 9.52 -30.22 -4.13
CA GLY A 264 10.64 -31.12 -3.92
C GLY A 264 10.61 -31.56 -2.47
N GLU A 265 10.65 -32.87 -2.23
CA GLU A 265 11.08 -33.39 -0.94
C GLU A 265 12.33 -32.62 -0.54
N ALA A 266 12.40 -32.20 0.73
CA ALA A 266 13.55 -31.49 1.25
C ALA A 266 14.81 -32.25 0.84
N GLN A 267 15.54 -31.72 -0.15
CA GLN A 267 16.81 -32.30 -0.54
C GLN A 267 17.67 -32.22 0.70
N ASN A 268 18.00 -33.39 1.26
CA ASN A 268 19.03 -33.49 2.27
C ASN A 268 20.22 -32.66 1.76
N PRO A 269 20.72 -31.71 2.55
CA PRO A 269 21.80 -30.86 2.10
C PRO A 269 22.93 -31.74 1.56
N PRO A 270 23.54 -31.39 0.41
CA PRO A 270 24.62 -32.19 -0.15
C PRO A 270 25.68 -32.37 0.93
N VAL A 271 25.99 -33.63 1.24
CA VAL A 271 27.09 -33.96 2.15
C VAL A 271 28.34 -33.38 1.53
N MET A 272 28.81 -32.24 2.04
CA MET A 272 30.07 -31.65 1.64
C MET A 272 31.19 -32.57 2.12
N SER A 273 31.61 -33.51 1.27
CA SER A 273 32.84 -34.29 1.46
C SER A 273 34.03 -33.33 1.43
N GLY A 274 34.66 -33.08 2.58
CA GLY A 274 35.93 -32.35 2.66
C GLY A 274 36.08 -31.37 3.81
N MET A 275 35.03 -31.11 4.61
CA MET A 275 35.16 -30.31 5.85
C MET A 275 34.80 -31.17 7.06
N PHE A 276 35.57 -30.99 8.14
CA PHE A 276 35.42 -31.72 9.41
C PHE A 276 33.95 -31.81 9.81
N GLN A 277 33.41 -33.03 9.80
CA GLN A 277 32.11 -33.28 10.41
C GLN A 277 32.27 -33.07 11.92
N LEU A 278 31.57 -32.07 12.46
CA LEU A 278 31.47 -31.90 13.90
C LEU A 278 30.81 -33.17 14.46
N SER A 279 31.61 -34.03 15.11
CA SER A 279 31.08 -35.19 15.82
C SER A 279 30.38 -34.74 17.09
N ASN A 280 29.26 -35.38 17.43
CA ASN A 280 28.54 -35.13 18.68
C ASN A 280 29.31 -35.57 19.94
N SER A 281 30.53 -36.08 19.77
CA SER A 281 31.48 -36.40 20.82
C SER A 281 32.56 -35.33 20.89
N LEU A 282 32.78 -34.77 22.08
CA LEU A 282 34.05 -34.10 22.37
C LEU A 282 35.19 -35.13 22.30
N ILE A 283 36.42 -34.67 22.08
CA ILE A 283 37.64 -35.52 22.12
C ILE A 283 37.76 -36.27 23.48
N SER A 284 37.07 -35.79 24.52
CA SER A 284 36.95 -36.42 25.85
C SER A 284 35.92 -37.55 25.95
N GLY A 285 35.22 -37.92 24.88
CA GLY A 285 34.24 -39.02 24.87
C GLY A 285 32.86 -38.70 25.44
N VAL A 286 32.62 -37.45 25.86
CA VAL A 286 31.30 -37.01 26.35
C VAL A 286 30.42 -36.62 25.16
N SER A 287 29.24 -37.26 25.07
CA SER A 287 28.20 -36.92 24.10
C SER A 287 27.57 -35.58 24.47
N VAL A 288 27.73 -34.58 23.62
CA VAL A 288 27.06 -33.29 23.78
C VAL A 288 25.79 -33.34 22.95
N GLY A 289 24.63 -33.11 23.57
CA GLY A 289 23.36 -33.05 22.86
C GLY A 289 23.43 -31.98 21.78
N VAL A 290 23.16 -32.37 20.53
CA VAL A 290 23.00 -31.42 19.43
C VAL A 290 21.84 -30.50 19.79
N PRO A 291 22.03 -29.17 19.81
CA PRO A 291 20.89 -28.27 19.95
C PRO A 291 19.90 -28.62 18.85
N GLU A 292 18.66 -28.96 19.22
CA GLU A 292 17.58 -29.01 18.24
C GLU A 292 17.47 -27.60 17.66
N LEU A 293 18.12 -27.39 16.52
CA LEU A 293 17.85 -26.29 15.63
C LEU A 293 16.41 -26.52 15.16
N LYS A 294 15.45 -25.99 15.93
CA LYS A 294 14.10 -25.80 15.42
C LYS A 294 14.29 -25.02 14.13
N PRO A 295 13.99 -25.60 12.95
CA PRO A 295 14.04 -24.83 11.72
C PRO A 295 13.22 -23.58 12.00
N SER A 296 13.82 -22.42 11.74
CA SER A 296 13.15 -21.12 11.82
C SER A 296 11.72 -21.33 11.33
N LYS A 297 10.73 -21.14 12.21
CA LYS A 297 9.32 -21.19 11.82
C LYS A 297 9.19 -20.15 10.73
N ARG A 298 9.19 -20.59 9.46
CA ARG A 298 8.83 -19.74 8.34
C ARG A 298 7.45 -19.24 8.69
N VAL A 299 7.33 -17.94 8.92
CA VAL A 299 6.04 -17.27 8.98
C VAL A 299 5.46 -17.47 7.59
N ASP A 300 4.48 -18.35 7.46
CA ASP A 300 3.75 -18.55 6.21
C ASP A 300 2.98 -17.24 5.95
N PHE A 301 3.61 -16.33 5.21
CA PHE A 301 2.99 -15.09 4.74
C PHE A 301 2.04 -15.42 3.59
N ASP A 302 0.86 -15.93 3.91
CA ASP A 302 -0.23 -16.10 2.96
C ASP A 302 -1.27 -14.98 3.16
N PHE A 303 -1.51 -14.18 2.13
CA PHE A 303 -2.38 -13.00 2.20
C PHE A 303 -3.33 -12.91 0.99
N PRO A 304 -4.43 -12.16 1.11
CA PRO A 304 -5.40 -12.00 0.02
C PRO A 304 -4.81 -11.36 -1.25
N VAL A 305 -5.20 -11.91 -2.41
CA VAL A 305 -4.85 -11.42 -3.74
C VAL A 305 -6.11 -11.29 -4.60
N TRP A 306 -6.21 -10.17 -5.33
CA TRP A 306 -7.27 -9.88 -6.29
C TRP A 306 -6.71 -9.92 -7.70
N ILE A 307 -7.44 -10.57 -8.61
CA ILE A 307 -7.26 -10.39 -10.05
C ILE A 307 -8.19 -9.26 -10.49
N ILE A 308 -7.62 -8.21 -11.06
CA ILE A 308 -8.31 -6.94 -11.30
C ILE A 308 -8.30 -6.65 -12.80
N PHE A 309 -9.50 -6.47 -13.34
CA PHE A 309 -9.73 -5.84 -14.63
C PHE A 309 -10.36 -4.46 -14.38
N MET A 310 -9.54 -3.40 -14.47
CA MET A 310 -9.89 -2.06 -14.03
C MET A 310 -10.02 -1.10 -15.21
N GLY A 311 -11.18 -0.45 -15.31
CA GLY A 311 -11.40 0.71 -16.18
C GLY A 311 -10.85 1.99 -15.55
N LYS A 312 -11.66 2.62 -14.68
CA LYS A 312 -11.29 3.90 -14.02
C LYS A 312 -10.54 3.73 -12.69
N GLY A 313 -11.04 2.86 -11.82
CA GLY A 313 -10.50 2.68 -10.48
C GLY A 313 -11.21 1.58 -9.71
N VAL A 314 -10.60 1.14 -8.62
CA VAL A 314 -11.17 0.18 -7.68
C VAL A 314 -10.68 0.46 -6.27
N ASP A 315 -11.58 0.35 -5.29
CA ASP A 315 -11.27 0.46 -3.88
C ASP A 315 -11.35 -0.92 -3.24
N ILE A 316 -10.28 -1.32 -2.56
CA ILE A 316 -10.20 -2.52 -1.74
C ILE A 316 -10.17 -2.08 -0.28
N THR A 317 -11.17 -2.50 0.48
CA THR A 317 -11.32 -2.16 1.90
C THR A 317 -11.25 -3.41 2.75
N TYR A 318 -10.66 -3.29 3.93
CA TYR A 318 -10.67 -4.36 4.92
C TYR A 318 -10.60 -3.78 6.32
N HIS A 319 -11.20 -4.52 7.24
CA HIS A 319 -11.22 -4.19 8.65
C HIS A 319 -10.01 -4.82 9.34
N VAL A 320 -9.43 -4.09 10.28
CA VAL A 320 -8.30 -4.53 11.10
C VAL A 320 -8.64 -4.33 12.56
N SER A 321 -8.46 -5.38 13.35
CA SER A 321 -8.67 -5.32 14.79
C SER A 321 -7.58 -6.07 15.56
N TRP A 322 -7.16 -5.49 16.67
CA TRP A 322 -6.20 -6.11 17.58
C TRP A 322 -6.49 -5.66 19.02
N LYS A 323 -6.32 -6.57 19.98
CA LYS A 323 -6.46 -6.29 21.41
C LYS A 323 -5.33 -6.97 22.18
N THR A 324 -4.83 -6.30 23.21
CA THR A 324 -3.90 -6.92 24.15
C THR A 324 -4.63 -8.03 24.90
N GLU A 325 -4.23 -9.28 24.68
CA GLU A 325 -4.63 -10.37 25.57
C GLU A 325 -4.08 -10.07 26.97
N GLY A 326 -4.98 -9.96 27.96
CA GLY A 326 -4.62 -9.64 29.33
C GLY A 326 -3.58 -10.62 29.88
N ARG A 327 -2.38 -10.13 30.13
CA ARG A 327 -1.40 -10.71 31.03
C ARG A 327 -0.99 -9.66 32.04
#